data_AF-A0A4Z2B074-F1
#
_entry.id   AF-A0A4Z2B074-F1
#
_cell.length_a   1.000
_cell.length_b   1.000
_cell.length_c   1.000
_cell.angle_alpha   90.00
_cell.angle_beta   90.00
_cell.angle_gamma   90.00
#
_symmetry.space_group_name_H-M   'P 1'
#
loop_
_entity.id
_entity.type
_entity.pdbx_description
1 polymer ?
#
loop_
_entity_poly.entity_id
_entity_poly.type
_entity_poly.pdbx_seq_one_letter_code
_entity_poly.pdbx_strand_id
1 'polypeptide(L)'
;MYLLLFILIVLVSVNCQGALNINERTIPQPRLLQLSVEKLSREGAFLMDAGTVIYLWIGRNCNPIFLTQVLGVPNYAAVPENLNLLPDLDTAESQRTRAFIGWLRDQRPFFPSLHIIRDESQRKASFMQNMIEDRTESALSYYEFLLHLQQQISK
;
A
#
# COMPACT_ATOMS: atom_id res chain seq x y z
N MET A 1 -23.84 12.12 -1.73
CA MET A 1 -23.32 10.90 -2.39
C MET A 1 -21.86 11.09 -2.85
N TYR A 2 -20.98 11.63 -2.01
CA TYR A 2 -19.55 11.83 -2.33
C TYR A 2 -18.60 11.36 -1.22
N LEU A 3 -19.14 10.85 -0.10
CA LEU A 3 -18.32 10.49 1.07
C LEU A 3 -17.67 9.10 0.95
N LEU A 4 -18.21 8.22 0.10
CA LEU A 4 -17.71 6.84 -0.06
C LEU A 4 -16.45 6.74 -0.95
N LEU A 5 -16.09 7.79 -1.69
CA LEU A 5 -14.90 7.76 -2.56
C LEU A 5 -13.58 8.09 -1.84
N PHE A 6 -13.64 8.55 -0.58
CA PHE A 6 -12.47 9.03 0.16
C PHE A 6 -11.70 7.96 0.93
N ILE A 7 -12.23 6.74 1.05
CA ILE A 7 -11.62 5.64 1.80
C ILE A 7 -11.36 4.47 0.86
N LEU A 8 -10.70 4.72 -0.26
CA LEU A 8 -10.16 3.63 -1.07
C LEU A 8 -8.82 3.20 -0.48
N ILE A 9 -8.84 2.61 0.71
CA ILE A 9 -7.67 1.95 1.27
C ILE A 9 -7.49 0.66 0.47
N VAL A 10 -6.53 0.72 -0.44
CA VAL A 10 -6.24 -0.36 -1.37
C VAL A 10 -4.81 -0.81 -1.14
N LEU A 11 -4.67 -2.06 -0.69
CA LEU A 11 -3.38 -2.72 -0.56
C LEU A 11 -3.06 -3.45 -1.85
N VAL A 12 -1.82 -3.30 -2.31
CA VAL A 12 -1.44 -3.71 -3.65
C VAL A 12 -0.08 -4.39 -3.64
N SER A 13 0.01 -5.58 -4.24
CA SER A 13 1.30 -6.19 -4.56
C SER A 13 1.85 -5.63 -5.87
N VAL A 14 3.12 -5.22 -5.90
CA VAL A 14 3.74 -4.64 -7.11
C VAL A 14 3.97 -5.69 -8.22
N ASN A 15 3.67 -6.97 -7.97
CA ASN A 15 3.73 -8.01 -8.99
C ASN A 15 2.56 -7.84 -10.00
N CYS A 16 2.89 -7.28 -11.17
CA CYS A 16 1.90 -6.84 -12.16
C CYS A 16 1.23 -8.03 -12.86
N GLN A 17 -0.10 -8.13 -12.79
CA GLN A 17 -0.90 -8.94 -13.72
C GLN A 17 -1.99 -8.05 -14.32
N GLY A 18 -1.76 -7.59 -15.55
CA GLY A 18 -2.66 -6.67 -16.25
C GLY A 18 -2.11 -5.25 -16.30
N ALA A 19 -2.32 -4.55 -17.42
CA ALA A 19 -1.91 -3.17 -17.60
C ALA A 19 -2.97 -2.41 -18.42
N LEU A 20 -3.22 -1.16 -18.03
CA LEU A 20 -3.99 -0.19 -18.81
C LEU A 20 -3.03 0.65 -19.64
N ASN A 21 -3.33 0.83 -20.92
CA ASN A 21 -2.62 1.79 -21.76
C ASN A 21 -3.40 3.10 -21.75
N ILE A 22 -2.90 4.10 -21.03
CA ILE A 22 -3.51 5.43 -20.96
C ILE A 22 -2.45 6.43 -21.44
N ASN A 23 -2.76 7.24 -22.46
CA ASN A 23 -1.87 8.27 -23.00
C ASN A 23 -0.45 7.75 -23.30
N GLU A 24 -0.36 6.61 -24.01
CA GLU A 24 0.91 5.92 -24.36
C GLU A 24 1.73 5.42 -23.16
N ARG A 25 1.19 5.48 -21.94
CA ARG A 25 1.81 4.93 -20.72
C ARG A 25 1.13 3.63 -20.31
N THR A 26 1.94 2.60 -20.10
CA THR A 26 1.50 1.31 -19.56
C THR A 26 1.42 1.38 -18.05
N ILE A 27 0.21 1.51 -17.51
CA ILE A 27 -0.07 1.59 -16.08
C ILE A 27 -0.41 0.20 -15.58
N PRO A 28 0.37 -0.39 -14.66
CA PRO A 28 0.04 -1.70 -14.13
C PRO A 28 -1.27 -1.66 -13.35
N GLN A 29 -2.03 -2.76 -13.40
CA GLN A 29 -3.25 -2.98 -12.60
C GLN A 29 -3.03 -4.13 -11.63
N PRO A 30 -2.32 -3.85 -10.54
CA PRO A 30 -2.03 -4.87 -9.55
C PRO A 30 -3.31 -5.24 -8.76
N ARG A 31 -3.32 -6.46 -8.21
CA ARG A 31 -4.49 -6.99 -7.50
C ARG A 31 -4.70 -6.26 -6.17
N LEU A 32 -5.95 -5.92 -5.90
CA LEU A 32 -6.38 -5.40 -4.59
C LEU A 32 -6.29 -6.53 -3.56
N LEU A 33 -5.72 -6.22 -2.40
CA LEU A 33 -5.61 -7.11 -1.26
C LEU A 33 -6.50 -6.59 -0.12
N GLN A 34 -6.95 -7.54 0.70
CA GLN A 34 -7.62 -7.27 1.96
C GLN A 34 -6.73 -6.44 2.91
N LEU A 35 -7.37 -5.65 3.76
CA LEU A 35 -6.70 -4.77 4.72
C LEU A 35 -6.43 -5.51 6.02
N SER A 36 -5.68 -6.61 5.90
CA SER A 36 -5.22 -7.43 7.00
C SER A 36 -3.70 -7.62 6.93
N VAL A 37 -3.05 -7.62 8.10
CA VAL A 37 -1.65 -7.91 8.32
C VAL A 37 -1.27 -9.28 7.75
N GLU A 38 -2.21 -10.24 7.68
CA GLU A 38 -1.96 -11.55 7.06
C GLU A 38 -1.55 -11.46 5.60
N LYS A 39 -1.96 -10.39 4.89
CA LYS A 39 -1.59 -10.17 3.49
C LYS A 39 -0.20 -9.54 3.33
N LEU A 40 0.39 -9.01 4.40
CA LEU A 40 1.72 -8.40 4.37
C LEU A 40 2.82 -9.44 4.52
N SER A 41 3.27 -9.97 3.39
CA SER A 41 4.47 -10.81 3.36
C SER A 41 5.74 -10.00 3.65
N ARG A 42 6.61 -10.50 4.53
CA ARG A 42 7.94 -9.90 4.77
C ARG A 42 8.84 -9.87 3.54
N GLU A 43 8.51 -10.66 2.51
CA GLU A 43 9.28 -10.78 1.26
C GLU A 43 8.82 -9.79 0.16
N GLY A 44 7.71 -9.09 0.40
CA GLY A 44 7.09 -8.20 -0.56
C GLY A 44 7.30 -6.72 -0.28
N ALA A 45 6.91 -5.91 -1.27
CA ALA A 45 6.61 -4.51 -1.09
C ALA A 45 5.12 -4.30 -1.38
N PHE A 46 4.49 -3.46 -0.57
CA PHE A 46 3.05 -3.25 -0.62
C PHE A 46 2.73 -1.78 -0.61
N LEU A 47 1.88 -1.37 -1.54
CA LEU A 47 1.38 0.00 -1.60
C LEU A 47 0.00 0.05 -0.97
N MET A 48 -0.21 1.02 -0.08
CA MET A 48 -1.50 1.34 0.54
C MET A 48 -1.86 2.78 0.23
N ASP A 49 -3.05 3.00 -0.31
CA ASP A 49 -3.57 4.34 -0.55
C ASP A 49 -4.53 4.77 0.58
N ALA A 50 -4.10 5.58 1.53
CA ALA A 50 -4.92 6.06 2.65
C ALA A 50 -5.63 7.40 2.35
N GLY A 51 -5.87 7.71 1.07
CA GLY A 51 -6.54 8.95 0.66
C GLY A 51 -5.56 10.13 0.59
N THR A 52 -5.29 10.79 1.72
CA THR A 52 -4.37 11.96 1.76
C THR A 52 -2.88 11.58 1.74
N VAL A 53 -2.60 10.32 2.05
CA VAL A 53 -1.27 9.75 2.16
C VAL A 53 -1.25 8.41 1.42
N ILE A 54 -0.19 8.16 0.68
CA ILE A 54 0.12 6.85 0.09
C ILE A 54 1.31 6.28 0.85
N TYR A 55 1.16 5.08 1.39
CA TYR A 55 2.25 4.35 2.03
C TYR A 55 2.81 3.29 1.08
N LEU A 56 4.13 3.19 1.00
CA LEU A 56 4.83 2.06 0.39
C LEU A 56 5.57 1.33 1.49
N TRP A 57 5.00 0.22 1.97
CA TRP A 57 5.61 -0.61 3.00
C TRP A 57 6.58 -1.61 2.37
N ILE A 58 7.79 -1.65 2.91
CA ILE A 58 8.86 -2.56 2.48
C ILE A 58 9.04 -3.62 3.55
N GLY A 59 8.83 -4.89 3.17
CA GLY A 59 9.09 -6.02 4.04
C GLY A 59 10.58 -6.20 4.33
N ARG A 60 10.90 -6.73 5.50
CA ARG A 60 12.30 -6.93 5.94
C ARG A 60 13.14 -7.78 4.99
N ASN A 61 12.51 -8.77 4.34
CA ASN A 61 13.13 -9.69 3.39
C ASN A 61 12.71 -9.36 1.95
N CYS A 62 12.37 -8.10 1.66
CA CYS A 62 11.91 -7.69 0.34
C CYS A 62 12.88 -8.13 -0.76
N ASN A 63 12.32 -8.54 -1.90
CA ASN A 63 13.10 -8.96 -3.06
C ASN A 63 14.20 -7.92 -3.39
N PRO A 64 15.49 -8.31 -3.40
CA PRO A 64 16.60 -7.40 -3.74
C PRO A 64 16.47 -6.72 -5.10
N ILE A 65 15.79 -7.35 -6.06
CA ILE A 65 15.48 -6.76 -7.37
C ILE A 65 14.57 -5.54 -7.20
N PHE A 66 13.55 -5.61 -6.34
CA PHE A 66 12.69 -4.47 -6.06
C PHE A 66 13.48 -3.33 -5.39
N LEU A 67 14.30 -3.66 -4.40
CA LEU A 67 15.12 -2.69 -3.67
C LEU A 67 16.08 -1.92 -4.61
N THR A 68 16.73 -2.64 -5.52
CA THR A 68 17.68 -2.05 -6.47
C THR A 68 16.98 -1.34 -7.63
N GLN A 69 15.99 -1.98 -8.25
CA GLN A 69 15.35 -1.47 -9.47
C GLN A 69 14.32 -0.38 -9.18
N VAL A 70 13.65 -0.37 -8.01
CA VAL A 70 12.61 0.61 -7.67
C VAL A 70 13.09 1.65 -6.66
N LEU A 71 13.83 1.23 -5.62
CA LEU A 71 14.31 2.13 -4.56
C LEU A 71 15.77 2.59 -4.74
N GLY A 72 16.52 1.99 -5.68
CA GLY A 72 17.91 2.39 -5.96
C GLY A 72 18.87 2.08 -4.82
N VAL A 73 18.49 1.19 -3.90
CA VAL A 73 19.31 0.83 -2.74
C VAL A 73 19.84 -0.60 -2.85
N PRO A 74 21.03 -0.89 -2.32
CA PRO A 74 21.64 -2.22 -2.43
C PRO A 74 20.96 -3.28 -1.55
N ASN A 75 20.30 -2.87 -0.46
CA ASN A 75 19.66 -3.76 0.51
C ASN A 75 18.66 -3.01 1.39
N TYR A 76 17.89 -3.75 2.19
CA TYR A 76 16.85 -3.22 3.07
C TYR A 76 17.39 -2.24 4.13
N ALA A 77 18.60 -2.48 4.64
CA ALA A 77 19.21 -1.61 5.65
C ALA A 77 19.54 -0.21 5.09
N ALA A 78 19.83 -0.13 3.80
CA ALA A 78 20.11 1.12 3.09
C ALA A 78 18.85 1.93 2.72
N VAL A 79 17.65 1.40 2.95
CA VAL A 79 16.39 2.16 2.73
C VAL A 79 16.30 3.29 3.77
N PRO A 80 16.23 4.58 3.36
CA PRO A 80 16.14 5.70 4.28
C PRO A 80 14.81 5.71 5.07
N GLU A 81 14.83 6.17 6.31
CA GLU A 81 13.64 6.16 7.20
C GLU A 81 12.54 7.16 6.80
N ASN A 82 12.92 8.24 6.13
CA ASN A 82 12.04 9.36 5.79
C ASN A 82 11.99 9.60 4.27
N LEU A 83 11.96 8.52 3.48
CA LEU A 83 11.89 8.63 2.04
C LEU A 83 10.45 8.92 1.61
N ASN A 84 10.21 10.11 1.07
CA ASN A 84 8.87 10.59 0.70
C ASN A 84 8.61 10.60 -0.82
N LEU A 85 9.61 10.18 -1.61
CA LEU A 85 9.59 10.21 -3.06
C LEU A 85 10.30 8.96 -3.57
N LEU A 86 9.81 8.38 -4.67
CA LEU A 86 10.55 7.36 -5.38
C LEU A 86 11.71 8.00 -6.16
N PRO A 87 12.90 7.38 -6.19
CA PRO A 87 13.98 7.85 -7.04
C PRO A 87 13.62 7.71 -8.52
N ASP A 88 14.12 8.63 -9.33
CA ASP A 88 14.02 8.56 -10.78
C ASP A 88 15.08 7.60 -11.33
N LEU A 89 14.72 6.33 -11.41
CA LEU A 89 15.59 5.28 -11.95
C LEU A 89 15.12 4.91 -13.35
N ASP A 90 16.07 4.74 -14.26
CA ASP A 90 15.82 4.28 -15.62
C ASP A 90 15.72 2.75 -15.68
N THR A 91 14.72 2.22 -14.98
CA THR A 91 14.42 0.78 -14.94
C THR A 91 12.94 0.58 -15.21
N ALA A 92 12.59 -0.53 -15.86
CA ALA A 92 11.20 -0.85 -16.16
C ALA A 92 10.34 -0.91 -14.87
N GLU A 93 10.88 -1.43 -13.76
CA GLU A 93 10.15 -1.53 -12.50
C GLU A 93 9.92 -0.17 -11.83
N SER A 94 10.93 0.71 -11.84
CA SER A 94 10.76 2.07 -11.31
C SER A 94 9.75 2.84 -12.13
N GLN A 95 9.86 2.80 -13.47
CA GLN A 95 8.93 3.48 -14.36
C GLN A 95 7.49 3.00 -14.16
N ARG A 96 7.26 1.68 -14.07
CA ARG A 96 5.92 1.11 -13.80
C ARG A 96 5.38 1.52 -12.44
N THR A 97 6.20 1.47 -11.39
CA THR A 97 5.79 1.85 -10.03
C THR A 97 5.45 3.34 -9.97
N ARG A 98 6.29 4.20 -10.57
CA ARG A 98 6.04 5.64 -10.66
C ARG A 98 4.81 5.97 -11.49
N ALA A 99 4.60 5.27 -12.61
CA ALA A 99 3.41 5.43 -13.44
C ALA A 99 2.12 5.07 -12.67
N PHE A 100 2.15 3.99 -11.88
CA PHE A 100 1.02 3.60 -11.03
C PHE A 100 0.71 4.64 -9.95
N ILE A 101 1.74 5.12 -9.23
CA ILE A 101 1.56 6.16 -8.20
C ILE A 101 1.10 7.48 -8.83
N GLY A 102 1.62 7.83 -10.00
CA GLY A 102 1.18 8.98 -10.78
C GLY A 102 -0.31 8.86 -11.14
N TRP A 103 -0.71 7.70 -11.66
CA TRP A 103 -2.11 7.42 -11.97
C TRP A 103 -3.03 7.54 -10.75
N LEU A 104 -2.63 7.02 -9.58
CA LEU A 104 -3.39 7.18 -8.33
C LEU A 104 -3.56 8.65 -7.94
N ARG A 105 -2.51 9.47 -8.12
CA ARG A 105 -2.55 10.91 -7.85
C ARG A 105 -3.46 11.64 -8.84
N ASP A 106 -3.42 11.27 -10.12
CA ASP A 106 -4.24 11.88 -11.18
C ASP A 106 -5.75 11.60 -10.98
N GLN A 107 -6.11 10.53 -10.26
CA GLN A 107 -7.52 10.26 -9.90
C GLN A 107 -8.08 11.24 -8.86
N ARG A 108 -7.27 12.15 -8.28
CA ARG A 108 -7.68 13.03 -7.19
C ARG A 108 -7.40 14.51 -7.46
N PRO A 109 -8.23 15.42 -6.92
CA PRO A 109 -8.01 16.87 -7.06
C PRO A 109 -6.91 17.41 -6.12
N PHE A 110 -6.40 16.59 -5.20
CA PHE A 110 -5.28 16.92 -4.31
C PHE A 110 -4.12 15.97 -4.55
N PHE A 111 -2.93 16.30 -4.04
CA PHE A 111 -1.71 15.52 -4.24
C PHE A 111 -1.33 14.72 -2.97
N PRO A 112 -1.67 13.42 -2.90
CA PRO A 112 -1.28 12.57 -1.78
C PRO A 112 0.24 12.51 -1.56
N SER A 113 0.65 12.69 -0.31
CA SER A 113 2.05 12.54 0.10
C SER A 113 2.43 11.06 0.06
N LEU A 114 3.55 10.71 -0.58
CA LEU A 114 4.07 9.35 -0.58
C LEU A 114 5.01 9.17 0.61
N HIS A 115 4.90 8.04 1.31
CA HIS A 115 5.80 7.69 2.41
C HIS A 115 6.26 6.24 2.27
N ILE A 116 7.57 6.07 2.14
CA ILE A 116 8.19 4.75 2.03
C ILE A 116 8.61 4.34 3.43
N ILE A 117 8.02 3.26 3.94
CA ILE A 117 8.16 2.83 5.33
C ILE A 117 8.77 1.44 5.40
N ARG A 118 9.62 1.25 6.42
CA ARG A 118 10.22 -0.03 6.79
C ARG A 118 9.40 -0.70 7.89
N ASP A 119 9.55 -2.01 8.04
CA ASP A 119 8.97 -2.80 9.15
C ASP A 119 9.38 -2.31 10.55
N GLU A 120 10.51 -1.59 10.65
CA GLU A 120 11.02 -1.02 11.91
C GLU A 120 10.85 0.51 12.00
N SER A 121 10.13 1.13 11.05
CA SER A 121 9.93 2.59 11.05
C SER A 121 8.97 3.03 12.15
N GLN A 122 9.22 4.19 12.75
CA GLN A 122 8.29 4.84 13.69
C GLN A 122 6.89 5.03 13.10
N ARG A 123 6.79 5.15 11.77
CA ARG A 123 5.52 5.36 11.05
C ARG A 123 4.74 4.08 10.78
N LYS A 124 5.29 2.92 11.16
CA LYS A 124 4.60 1.63 11.04
C LYS A 124 3.28 1.63 11.81
N ALA A 125 3.22 2.23 12.99
CA ALA A 125 1.97 2.31 13.76
C ALA A 125 0.86 3.00 12.95
N SER A 126 1.16 4.14 12.31
CA SER A 126 0.21 4.86 11.46
C SER A 126 -0.23 4.07 10.24
N PHE A 127 0.64 3.23 9.68
CA PHE A 127 0.29 2.32 8.60
C PHE A 127 -0.61 1.17 9.08
N MET A 128 -0.25 0.51 10.19
CA MET A 128 -1.00 -0.62 10.74
C MET A 128 -2.40 -0.23 11.23
N GLN A 129 -2.61 1.01 11.68
CA GLN A 129 -3.94 1.53 12.03
C GLN A 129 -4.95 1.47 10.88
N ASN A 130 -4.49 1.36 9.63
CA ASN A 130 -5.36 1.22 8.46
C ASN A 130 -5.76 -0.24 8.16
N MET A 131 -5.27 -1.23 8.93
CA MET A 131 -5.62 -2.64 8.77
C MET A 131 -6.94 -2.97 9.46
N ILE A 132 -8.02 -2.49 8.86
CA ILE A 132 -9.37 -2.52 9.47
C ILE A 132 -9.97 -3.93 9.62
N GLU A 133 -9.44 -4.93 8.91
CA GLU A 133 -9.90 -6.32 9.06
C GLU A 133 -9.32 -6.98 10.32
N ASP A 134 -8.21 -6.46 10.84
CA ASP A 134 -7.58 -6.96 12.05
C ASP A 134 -8.15 -6.31 13.31
N ARG A 135 -8.11 -7.07 14.41
CA ARG A 135 -8.53 -6.59 15.73
C ARG A 135 -7.65 -5.43 16.17
N THR A 136 -8.26 -4.33 16.61
CA THR A 136 -7.56 -3.23 17.29
C THR A 136 -7.82 -3.29 18.79
N GLU A 137 -6.98 -2.66 19.62
CA GLU A 137 -7.13 -2.70 21.10
C GLU A 137 -8.50 -2.19 21.60
N SER A 138 -9.23 -1.43 20.78
CA SER A 138 -10.52 -0.83 21.12
C SER A 138 -11.71 -1.33 20.28
N ALA A 139 -11.51 -2.24 19.33
CA ALA A 139 -12.57 -2.74 18.45
C ALA A 139 -12.47 -4.25 18.20
N LEU A 140 -13.63 -4.90 18.09
CA LEU A 140 -13.74 -6.30 17.66
C LEU A 140 -13.19 -6.46 16.24
N SER A 141 -12.59 -7.62 15.93
CA SER A 141 -12.32 -7.98 14.54
C SER A 141 -13.62 -8.05 13.73
N TYR A 142 -13.54 -7.92 12.40
CA TYR A 142 -14.72 -8.03 11.54
C TYR A 142 -15.53 -9.32 11.80
N TYR A 143 -14.84 -10.44 12.01
CA TYR A 143 -15.45 -11.72 12.34
C TYR A 143 -16.20 -11.71 13.69
N GLU A 144 -15.56 -11.20 14.75
CA GLU A 144 -16.18 -11.07 16.08
C GLU A 144 -17.38 -10.10 16.05
N PHE A 145 -17.30 -9.03 15.25
CA PHE A 145 -18.40 -8.10 15.04
C PHE A 145 -19.61 -8.78 14.36
N LEU A 146 -19.38 -9.59 13.32
CA LEU A 146 -20.45 -10.34 12.67
C LEU A 146 -21.11 -11.34 13.63
N LEU A 147 -20.34 -12.03 14.46
CA LEU A 147 -20.88 -12.92 15.50
C LEU A 147 -21.71 -12.15 16.53
N HIS A 148 -21.25 -10.96 16.95
CA HIS A 148 -21.99 -10.11 17.88
C HIS A 148 -23.34 -9.65 17.30
N LEU A 149 -23.37 -9.24 16.03
CA LEU A 149 -24.61 -8.87 15.35
C LEU A 149 -25.58 -10.06 15.25
N GLN A 150 -25.08 -11.25 14.90
CA GLN A 150 -25.92 -12.45 14.82
C GLN A 150 -26.59 -12.76 16.16
N GLN A 151 -25.88 -12.59 17.28
CA GLN A 151 -26.42 -12.82 18.63
C GLN A 151 -27.47 -11.77 19.05
N GLN A 152 -27.35 -10.53 18.56
CA GLN A 152 -28.31 -9.45 18.84
C GLN A 152 -29.62 -9.63 18.04
N ILE A 153 -29.54 -10.11 16.80
CA ILE A 153 -30.72 -10.30 15.93
C ILE A 153 -31.50 -11.57 16.29
N SER A 154 -30.82 -12.57 16.86
CA SER A 154 -31.43 -13.86 17.23
C SER A 154 -32.10 -13.86 18.62
N LYS A 155 -32.18 -12.70 19.28
CA LYS A 155 -32.97 -12.44 20.49
C LYS A 155 -34.28 -11.74 20.12
#